data_AF-A0A534V1V6-F1
#
_entry.id   AF-A0A534V1V6-F1
#
_cell.length_a   1.000
_cell.length_b   1.000
_cell.length_c   1.000
_cell.angle_alpha   90.00
_cell.angle_beta   90.00
_cell.angle_gamma   90.00
#
_symmetry.space_group_name_H-M   'P 1'
#
loop_
_entity.id
_entity.type
_entity.pdbx_description
1 polymer ?
#
loop_
_entity_poly.entity_id
_entity_poly.type
_entity_poly.pdbx_seq_one_letter_code
_entity_poly.pdbx_strand_id
1 'polypeptide(L)'
;AARALAAGTSLPRVLELVAELRQEMSEPIVLFGYYNPFFRYGVERIATDAAAAGADGLLCVDLPPEEADDLRAATRATGLDLIALLAPTTPSPRVRTIARTASGFLYFVSVL
;
A
#
# COMPACT_ATOMS: atom_id res chain seq x y z
N ALA A 1 -5.05 4.75 14.65
CA ALA A 1 -6.38 4.64 14.02
C ALA A 1 -7.54 5.12 14.92
N ALA A 2 -7.57 4.81 16.23
CA ALA A 2 -8.74 5.06 17.09
C ALA A 2 -9.38 6.47 16.99
N ARG A 3 -8.58 7.55 17.04
CA ARG A 3 -9.09 8.93 16.89
C ARG A 3 -9.73 9.19 15.53
N ALA A 4 -9.08 8.75 14.44
CA ALA A 4 -9.59 8.94 13.07
C ALA A 4 -10.88 8.14 12.84
N LEU A 5 -10.96 6.92 13.36
CA LEU A 5 -12.17 6.09 13.31
C LEU A 5 -13.32 6.71 14.11
N ALA A 6 -13.03 7.24 15.31
CA ALA A 6 -14.03 7.96 16.11
C ALA A 6 -14.54 9.23 15.40
N ALA A 7 -13.71 9.87 14.57
CA ALA A 7 -14.10 10.98 13.70
C ALA A 7 -14.79 10.55 12.38
N GLY A 8 -15.06 9.25 12.19
CA GLY A 8 -15.76 8.73 11.01
C GLY A 8 -14.90 8.63 9.75
N THR A 9 -13.58 8.47 9.89
CA THR A 9 -12.69 8.19 8.76
C THR A 9 -12.98 6.81 8.18
N SER A 10 -12.97 6.71 6.86
CA SER A 10 -13.14 5.46 6.10
C SER A 10 -12.19 5.45 4.91
N LEU A 11 -11.99 4.28 4.30
CA LEU A 11 -11.14 4.17 3.12
C LEU A 11 -11.60 5.08 1.96
N PRO A 12 -12.89 5.17 1.60
CA PRO A 12 -13.37 6.17 0.64
C PRO A 12 -12.95 7.60 0.96
N ARG A 13 -13.08 8.03 2.22
CA ARG A 13 -12.71 9.40 2.64
C ARG A 13 -11.21 9.65 2.57
N VAL A 14 -10.40 8.61 2.79
CA VAL A 14 -8.96 8.69 2.56
C VAL A 14 -8.65 8.89 1.08
N LEU A 15 -9.36 8.20 0.19
CA LEU A 15 -9.18 8.37 -1.26
C LEU A 15 -9.63 9.75 -1.75
N GLU A 16 -10.75 10.27 -1.22
CA GLU A 16 -11.18 11.65 -1.45
C GLU A 16 -10.09 12.66 -1.03
N LEU A 17 -9.52 12.48 0.16
CA LEU A 17 -8.42 13.31 0.65
C LEU A 17 -7.18 13.23 -0.26
N VAL A 18 -6.84 12.04 -0.77
CA VAL A 18 -5.71 11.92 -1.73
C VAL A 18 -5.99 12.71 -3.00
N ALA A 19 -7.21 12.64 -3.55
CA ALA A 19 -7.59 13.39 -4.74
C ALA A 19 -7.54 14.90 -4.54
N GLU A 20 -7.94 15.39 -3.36
CA GLU A 20 -7.80 16.79 -2.95
C GLU A 20 -6.33 17.20 -2.85
N LEU A 21 -5.51 16.43 -2.13
CA LEU A 21 -4.08 16.71 -1.97
C LEU A 21 -3.34 16.72 -3.32
N ARG A 22 -3.72 15.84 -4.24
CA ARG A 22 -3.09 15.76 -5.56
C ARG A 22 -3.32 17.01 -6.42
N GLN A 23 -4.34 17.83 -6.13
CA GLN A 23 -4.52 19.12 -6.81
C GLN A 23 -3.45 20.15 -6.42
N GLU A 24 -2.86 20.01 -5.24
CA GLU A 24 -1.94 20.97 -4.65
C GLU A 24 -0.50 20.43 -4.54
N MET A 25 -0.33 19.11 -4.61
CA MET A 25 0.94 18.41 -4.36
C MET A 25 1.37 17.53 -5.53
N SER A 26 2.67 17.55 -5.81
CA SER A 26 3.30 16.73 -6.87
C SER A 26 4.14 15.58 -6.31
N GLU A 27 4.36 15.56 -5.00
CA GLU A 27 5.15 14.57 -4.30
C GLU A 27 4.46 13.20 -4.30
N PRO A 28 5.23 12.09 -4.26
CA PRO A 28 4.64 10.75 -4.19
C PRO A 28 3.79 10.51 -2.94
N ILE A 29 2.59 9.94 -3.11
CA ILE A 29 1.65 9.60 -2.04
C ILE A 29 1.52 8.08 -1.95
N VAL A 30 1.89 7.51 -0.80
CA VAL A 30 1.73 6.07 -0.53
C VAL A 30 0.66 5.85 0.52
N LEU A 31 -0.33 5.03 0.21
CA LEU A 31 -1.35 4.60 1.18
C LEU A 31 -0.80 3.47 2.03
N PHE A 32 -0.66 3.73 3.32
CA PHE A 32 -0.21 2.77 4.31
C PHE A 32 -1.41 2.19 5.07
N GLY A 33 -1.61 0.86 5.00
CA GLY A 33 -2.76 0.21 5.62
C GLY A 33 -2.57 -1.27 5.98
N TYR A 34 -3.69 -1.88 6.36
CA TYR A 34 -3.83 -3.30 6.65
C TYR A 34 -4.65 -3.98 5.55
N TYR A 35 -4.50 -5.28 5.37
CA TYR A 35 -5.08 -6.03 4.27
C TYR A 35 -6.59 -6.13 4.39
N ASN A 36 -7.12 -6.36 5.59
CA ASN A 36 -8.55 -6.57 5.80
C ASN A 36 -9.43 -5.41 5.27
N PRO A 37 -9.13 -4.11 5.54
CA PRO A 37 -9.81 -3.00 4.89
C PRO A 37 -9.76 -3.01 3.36
N PHE A 38 -8.60 -3.33 2.77
CA PHE A 38 -8.43 -3.41 1.31
C PHE A 38 -9.25 -4.56 0.72
N PHE A 39 -9.19 -5.74 1.35
CA PHE A 39 -9.96 -6.91 0.97
C PHE A 39 -11.48 -6.66 1.04
N ARG A 40 -11.95 -6.04 2.12
CA ARG A 40 -13.37 -5.68 2.30
C ARG A 40 -13.85 -4.64 1.29
N TYR A 41 -12.98 -3.76 0.82
CA TYR A 41 -13.27 -2.79 -0.24
C TYR A 41 -13.28 -3.41 -1.64
N GLY A 42 -12.46 -4.45 -1.83
CA GLY A 42 -12.20 -5.13 -3.10
C GLY A 42 -10.79 -4.81 -3.57
N VAL A 43 -9.96 -5.86 -3.77
CA VAL A 43 -8.53 -5.73 -4.09
C VAL A 43 -8.28 -4.99 -5.41
N GLU A 44 -9.01 -5.34 -6.46
CA GLU A 44 -8.93 -4.65 -7.76
C GLU A 44 -9.47 -3.21 -7.66
N ARG A 45 -10.55 -3.05 -6.88
CA ARG A 45 -11.22 -1.77 -6.71
C ARG A 45 -10.32 -0.77 -5.98
N ILE A 46 -9.64 -1.17 -4.91
CA ILE A 46 -8.74 -0.25 -4.20
C ILE A 46 -7.57 0.17 -5.09
N ALA A 47 -7.00 -0.73 -5.89
CA ALA A 47 -5.91 -0.38 -6.80
C ALA A 47 -6.38 0.62 -7.89
N THR A 48 -7.59 0.44 -8.40
CA THR A 48 -8.19 1.33 -9.41
C THR A 48 -8.51 2.70 -8.83
N ASP A 49 -9.24 2.73 -7.71
CA ASP A 49 -9.71 3.95 -7.09
C ASP A 49 -8.55 4.76 -6.47
N ALA A 50 -7.51 4.09 -5.94
CA ALA A 50 -6.31 4.76 -5.44
C ALA A 50 -5.47 5.39 -6.56
N ALA A 51 -5.28 4.68 -7.70
CA ALA A 51 -4.59 5.24 -8.85
C ALA A 51 -5.37 6.44 -9.43
N ALA A 52 -6.70 6.34 -9.53
CA ALA A 52 -7.56 7.43 -10.01
C ALA A 52 -7.54 8.64 -9.07
N ALA A 53 -7.45 8.42 -7.75
CA ALA A 53 -7.27 9.49 -6.78
C ALA A 53 -5.88 10.16 -6.86
N GLY A 54 -4.90 9.52 -7.51
CA GLY A 54 -3.54 10.02 -7.66
C GLY A 54 -2.58 9.55 -6.57
N ALA A 55 -2.84 8.40 -5.94
CA ALA A 55 -1.80 7.71 -5.17
C ALA A 55 -0.75 7.11 -6.11
N ASP A 56 0.46 6.93 -5.60
CA ASP A 56 1.60 6.35 -6.34
C ASP A 56 1.93 4.95 -5.85
N GLY A 57 1.49 4.57 -4.64
CA GLY A 57 1.71 3.22 -4.14
C GLY A 57 0.85 2.82 -2.94
N LEU A 58 0.88 1.53 -2.65
CA LEU A 58 0.26 0.89 -1.49
C LEU A 58 1.33 0.20 -0.65
N LEU A 59 1.20 0.29 0.67
CA LEU A 59 1.96 -0.49 1.64
C LEU A 59 0.98 -1.20 2.57
N CYS A 60 1.04 -2.54 2.58
CA CYS A 60 0.18 -3.38 3.42
C CYS A 60 1.03 -4.10 4.47
N VAL A 61 0.89 -3.75 5.75
CA VAL A 61 1.83 -4.22 6.79
C VAL A 61 1.68 -5.66 7.23
N ASP A 62 0.50 -6.20 7.07
CA ASP A 62 0.11 -7.54 7.50
C ASP A 62 0.03 -8.53 6.32
N LEU A 63 0.43 -8.12 5.11
CA LEU A 63 0.40 -8.97 3.92
C LEU A 63 1.80 -9.48 3.57
N PRO A 64 2.12 -10.75 3.87
CA PRO A 64 3.41 -11.32 3.51
C PRO A 64 3.55 -11.45 1.98
N PRO A 65 4.79 -11.41 1.44
CA PRO A 65 5.04 -11.51 -0.01
C PRO A 65 4.41 -12.73 -0.69
N GLU A 66 4.28 -13.84 0.05
CA GLU A 66 3.72 -15.11 -0.42
C GLU A 66 2.20 -15.07 -0.61
N GLU A 67 1.50 -14.12 0.03
CA GLU A 67 0.04 -13.95 -0.07
C GLU A 67 -0.34 -12.70 -0.89
N ALA A 68 0.65 -11.96 -1.39
CA ALA A 68 0.44 -10.66 -2.01
C ALA A 68 0.12 -10.71 -3.50
N ASP A 69 -0.02 -11.89 -4.12
CA ASP A 69 -0.14 -12.03 -5.57
C ASP A 69 -1.34 -11.27 -6.16
N ASP A 70 -2.51 -11.36 -5.53
CA ASP A 70 -3.72 -10.66 -5.99
C ASP A 70 -3.56 -9.13 -5.91
N LEU A 71 -3.05 -8.63 -4.78
CA LEU A 71 -2.81 -7.19 -4.60
C LEU A 71 -1.69 -6.69 -5.52
N ARG A 72 -0.66 -7.51 -5.76
CA ARG A 72 0.44 -7.21 -6.68
C ARG A 72 -0.05 -7.15 -8.12
N ALA A 73 -0.93 -8.05 -8.53
CA ALA A 73 -1.52 -8.01 -9.85
C ALA A 73 -2.39 -6.76 -10.04
N ALA A 74 -3.25 -6.44 -9.06
CA ALA A 74 -4.12 -5.28 -9.09
C ALA A 74 -3.33 -3.96 -9.16
N THR A 75 -2.33 -3.78 -8.29
CA THR A 75 -1.46 -2.57 -8.27
C THR A 75 -0.66 -2.41 -9.56
N ARG A 76 -0.07 -3.50 -10.07
CA ARG A 76 0.66 -3.48 -11.35
C ARG A 76 -0.23 -3.09 -12.53
N ALA A 77 -1.48 -3.54 -12.55
CA ALA A 77 -2.44 -3.23 -13.61
C ALA A 77 -2.81 -1.72 -13.64
N THR A 78 -2.68 -1.02 -12.52
CA THR A 78 -3.02 0.40 -12.39
C THR A 78 -1.80 1.32 -12.32
N GLY A 79 -0.60 0.76 -12.41
CA GLY A 79 0.65 1.52 -12.33
C GLY A 79 1.04 1.95 -10.92
N LEU A 80 0.35 1.45 -9.89
CA LEU A 80 0.71 1.68 -8.49
C LEU A 80 1.89 0.82 -8.08
N ASP A 81 2.76 1.39 -7.26
CA ASP A 81 3.81 0.64 -6.60
C ASP A 81 3.29 -0.16 -5.40
N LEU A 82 3.62 -1.46 -5.33
CA LEU A 82 3.40 -2.25 -4.12
C LEU A 82 4.69 -2.27 -3.30
N ILE A 83 4.72 -1.45 -2.25
CA ILE A 83 5.88 -1.28 -1.38
C ILE A 83 6.03 -2.51 -0.49
N ALA A 84 7.19 -3.17 -0.59
CA ALA A 84 7.47 -4.37 0.19
C ALA A 84 8.21 -4.07 1.49
N LEU A 85 7.94 -4.89 2.50
CA LEU A 85 8.55 -4.79 3.83
C LEU A 85 9.75 -5.73 3.96
N LEU A 86 10.78 -5.25 4.65
CA LEU A 86 11.93 -6.03 5.09
C LEU A 86 12.17 -5.82 6.58
N ALA A 87 12.64 -6.85 7.27
CA ALA A 87 13.04 -6.78 8.67
C ALA A 87 14.49 -7.25 8.86
N PRO A 88 15.22 -6.82 9.91
CA PRO A 88 16.57 -7.28 10.23
C PRO A 88 16.71 -8.80 10.33
N THR A 89 15.65 -9.48 10.74
CA THR A 89 15.58 -10.94 10.88
C THR A 89 15.28 -11.67 9.58
N THR A 90 15.07 -10.96 8.47
CA THR A 90 14.73 -11.55 7.17
C THR A 90 15.96 -12.25 6.59
N PRO A 91 15.92 -13.57 6.32
CA PRO A 91 17.08 -14.29 5.78
C PRO A 91 17.52 -13.74 4.42
N SER A 92 18.83 -13.69 4.17
CA SER A 92 19.41 -13.15 2.92
C SER A 92 18.78 -13.70 1.62
N PRO A 93 18.46 -15.00 1.49
CA PRO A 93 17.77 -15.50 0.30
C PRO A 93 16.38 -14.88 0.12
N ARG A 94 15.63 -14.68 1.21
CA ARG A 94 14.30 -14.09 1.20
C ARG A 94 14.34 -12.60 0.84
N VAL A 95 15.37 -11.87 1.28
CA VAL A 95 15.60 -10.47 0.85
C VAL A 95 15.68 -10.36 -0.67
N ARG A 96 16.42 -11.25 -1.34
CA ARG A 96 16.53 -11.24 -2.82
C ARG A 96 15.19 -11.52 -3.50
N THR A 97 14.41 -12.45 -2.97
CA THR A 97 13.07 -12.76 -3.51
C THR A 97 12.16 -11.55 -3.40
N ILE A 98 12.09 -10.94 -2.21
CA ILE A 98 11.25 -9.75 -1.96
C ILE A 98 11.67 -8.59 -2.88
N ALA A 99 12.98 -8.33 -2.97
CA ALA A 99 13.51 -7.24 -3.80
C ALA A 99 13.23 -7.42 -5.31
N ARG A 100 13.02 -8.65 -5.80
CA ARG A 100 12.69 -8.91 -7.22
C ARG A 100 11.23 -8.61 -7.55
N THR A 101 10.34 -8.67 -6.56
CA THR A 101 8.90 -8.48 -6.76
C THR A 101 8.38 -7.14 -6.23
N ALA A 102 9.21 -6.43 -5.45
CA ALA A 102 8.92 -5.10 -4.93
C ALA A 102 9.01 -4.04 -6.03
N SER A 103 8.28 -2.95 -5.86
CA SER A 103 8.40 -1.74 -6.69
C SER A 103 8.37 -0.48 -5.81
N GLY A 104 8.72 0.66 -6.40
CA GLY A 104 8.97 1.91 -5.66
C GLY A 104 10.22 1.82 -4.79
N PHE A 105 10.06 1.39 -3.54
CA PHE A 105 11.14 1.24 -2.56
C PHE A 105 10.89 0.05 -1.62
N LEU A 106 11.88 -0.24 -0.77
CA LEU A 106 11.79 -1.25 0.29
C LEU A 106 11.62 -0.56 1.64
N TYR A 107 10.56 -0.88 2.36
CA TYR A 107 10.31 -0.37 3.70
C TYR A 107 11.01 -1.29 4.73
N PHE A 108 12.16 -0.86 5.23
CA PHE A 108 12.90 -1.59 6.24
C PHE A 108 12.37 -1.28 7.65
N VAL A 109 11.70 -2.25 8.28
CA VAL A 109 11.19 -2.14 9.65
C VAL A 109 12.27 -2.57 10.63
N SER A 110 12.85 -1.60 11.35
CA SER A 110 13.71 -1.88 12.49
C SER A 110 12.87 -1.90 13.76
N VAL A 111 12.69 -3.09 14.34
CA VAL A 111 12.21 -3.24 15.71
C VAL A 111 13.45 -3.17 16.59
N LEU A 112 13.55 -2.14 17.45
CA LEU A 112 14.55 -2.08 18.52
C LEU A 112 14.21 -3.10 19.61
#